data_AF-A0A803NN97-F1
#
_entry.id   AF-A0A803NN97-F1
#
_cell.length_a   1.000
_cell.length_b   1.000
_cell.length_c   1.000
_cell.angle_alpha   90.00
_cell.angle_beta   90.00
_cell.angle_gamma   90.00
#
_symmetry.space_group_name_H-M   'P 1'
#
loop_
_entity.id
_entity.type
_entity.pdbx_description
1 polymer ?
#
loop_
_entity_poly.entity_id
_entity_poly.type
_entity_poly.pdbx_seq_one_letter_code
_entity_poly.pdbx_strand_id
1 'polypeptide(L)'
;MATPGDENTPSVSTEGASAIQGTQPTRNGASSSQNTNPYPNQLTTLNQPFSLKLDRNNYTLWKTMVSAIVRGHRLHGYLTGAKECPPEFLPLGWLYSSMTESIATEVMGSASSGELWPALESLYGAYSKSKMDDTRTLIQTVRKGSTPMTEYLRQKKNWADMLAIAGDPYPEAHLVVNMLSGLDAEYLSIVVQIEARAKTTWQEL
;
A
#
# COMPACT_ATOMS: atom_id res chain seq x y z
N MET A 1 31.87 46.24 55.23
CA MET A 1 31.95 46.05 56.69
C MET A 1 30.92 44.97 56.99
N ALA A 2 31.23 43.66 57.09
CA ALA A 2 32.29 42.96 57.87
C ALA A 2 32.12 43.24 59.38
N THR A 3 32.02 42.28 60.32
CA THR A 3 32.18 40.79 60.37
C THR A 3 31.72 40.32 61.80
N PRO A 4 32.07 39.16 62.41
CA PRO A 4 31.95 37.72 62.07
C PRO A 4 31.37 36.83 63.23
N GLY A 5 31.49 35.49 63.13
CA GLY A 5 31.61 34.50 64.24
C GLY A 5 30.38 33.59 64.49
N ASP A 6 30.47 32.30 64.83
CA ASP A 6 31.57 31.30 64.96
C ASP A 6 30.96 29.90 64.61
N GLU A 7 31.59 29.00 63.85
CA GLU A 7 32.64 28.02 64.22
C GLU A 7 32.28 27.04 65.37
N ASN A 8 31.85 25.80 65.06
CA ASN A 8 32.51 24.58 65.57
C ASN A 8 32.05 23.24 64.93
N THR A 9 33.02 22.34 64.77
CA THR A 9 32.88 20.87 64.57
C THR A 9 34.10 20.22 65.27
N PRO A 10 33.96 19.09 65.98
CA PRO A 10 34.49 17.84 65.38
C PRO A 10 33.87 16.48 65.83
N SER A 11 33.72 15.57 64.86
CA SER A 11 34.27 14.19 64.71
C SER A 11 34.31 13.09 65.81
N VAL A 12 34.38 11.83 65.32
CA VAL A 12 34.79 10.52 65.92
C VAL A 12 33.64 9.67 66.53
N SER A 13 33.07 8.66 65.83
CA SER A 13 33.45 7.20 65.70
C SER A 13 33.13 6.34 66.97
N THR A 14 32.92 5.00 66.97
CA THR A 14 33.30 3.87 66.07
C THR A 14 32.31 2.65 66.26
N GLU A 15 32.55 1.51 65.58
CA GLU A 15 31.98 0.13 65.81
C GLU A 15 30.50 -0.13 65.39
N GLY A 16 30.04 -1.34 64.97
CA GLY A 16 30.74 -2.58 64.58
C GLY A 16 30.15 -3.88 65.16
N ALA A 17 29.28 -4.62 64.44
CA ALA A 17 29.04 -6.08 64.60
C ALA A 17 27.96 -6.64 63.64
N SER A 18 28.09 -7.92 63.25
CA SER A 18 27.11 -8.70 62.46
C SER A 18 26.36 -9.71 63.33
N ALA A 19 25.11 -10.08 62.99
CA ALA A 19 24.67 -11.49 62.84
C ALA A 19 23.15 -11.67 62.61
N ILE A 20 22.85 -12.67 61.79
CA ILE A 20 21.56 -13.19 61.32
C ILE A 20 20.79 -13.94 62.42
N GLN A 21 19.43 -14.00 62.38
CA GLN A 21 18.67 -15.24 62.05
C GLN A 21 17.14 -15.19 62.35
N GLY A 22 16.33 -15.31 61.29
CA GLY A 22 15.11 -16.17 61.25
C GLY A 22 13.75 -15.69 61.80
N THR A 23 12.81 -15.31 60.92
CA THR A 23 11.38 -15.76 60.98
C THR A 23 10.67 -15.58 59.62
N GLN A 24 9.75 -16.49 59.28
CA GLN A 24 8.74 -16.39 58.21
C GLN A 24 7.35 -16.63 58.84
N PRO A 25 6.20 -16.43 58.15
CA PRO A 25 5.95 -15.74 56.88
C PRO A 25 4.75 -14.74 56.94
N THR A 26 4.70 -13.74 56.05
CA THR A 26 3.42 -13.05 55.73
C THR A 26 3.24 -12.79 54.23
N ARG A 27 2.03 -13.18 53.79
CA ARG A 27 1.46 -13.12 52.44
C ARG A 27 1.39 -11.69 51.88
N ASN A 28 2.31 -11.32 51.00
CA ASN A 28 2.17 -10.14 50.15
C ASN A 28 1.61 -10.54 48.77
N GLY A 29 0.36 -10.15 48.52
CA GLY A 29 -0.23 -10.19 47.19
C GLY A 29 0.36 -9.08 46.32
N ALA A 30 1.41 -9.39 45.56
CA ALA A 30 1.90 -8.51 44.50
C ALA A 30 0.96 -8.58 43.31
N SER A 31 -0.07 -7.73 43.29
CA SER A 31 -0.90 -7.52 42.11
C SER A 31 -0.01 -7.06 40.95
N SER A 32 -0.13 -7.76 39.82
CA SER A 32 0.69 -7.53 38.64
C SER A 32 0.46 -6.14 38.05
N SER A 33 1.41 -5.22 38.22
CA SER A 33 1.52 -4.03 37.38
C SER A 33 2.00 -4.45 35.99
N GLN A 34 1.09 -5.04 35.19
CA GLN A 34 1.33 -5.24 33.78
C GLN A 34 1.52 -3.87 33.13
N ASN A 35 2.69 -3.63 32.55
CA ASN A 35 2.97 -2.44 31.76
C ASN A 35 2.19 -2.54 30.43
N THR A 36 0.92 -2.12 30.45
CA THR A 36 0.05 -2.12 29.28
C THR A 36 0.42 -0.94 28.38
N ASN A 37 1.37 -1.14 27.48
CA ASN A 37 1.51 -0.25 26.31
C ASN A 37 0.15 -0.21 25.58
N PRO A 38 -0.51 0.97 25.47
CA PRO A 38 -1.86 1.04 24.90
C PRO A 38 -1.89 0.87 23.37
N TYR A 39 -0.73 0.75 22.73
CA TYR A 39 -0.57 0.55 21.29
C TYR A 39 0.29 -0.69 21.02
N PRO A 40 -0.30 -1.83 20.59
CA PRO A 40 0.48 -2.97 20.11
C PRO A 40 1.06 -2.66 18.74
N ASN A 41 2.34 -3.01 18.52
CA ASN A 41 3.16 -2.73 17.34
C ASN A 41 2.46 -2.92 15.98
N GLN A 42 1.77 -1.88 15.49
CA GLN A 42 1.05 -1.89 14.21
C GLN A 42 2.00 -2.01 13.01
N LEU A 43 3.26 -1.57 13.15
CA LEU A 43 4.23 -1.51 12.06
C LEU A 43 4.65 -2.90 11.54
N THR A 44 4.65 -3.91 12.42
CA THR A 44 5.02 -5.30 12.08
C THR A 44 4.13 -5.88 10.97
N THR A 45 2.89 -5.43 10.85
CA THR A 45 1.91 -5.89 9.86
C THR A 45 2.13 -5.28 8.47
N LEU A 46 2.75 -4.10 8.40
CA LEU A 46 3.14 -3.46 7.13
C LEU A 46 4.44 -4.04 6.54
N ASN A 47 5.17 -4.86 7.30
CA ASN A 47 6.42 -5.51 6.90
C ASN A 47 6.22 -6.76 6.03
N GLN A 48 5.03 -6.93 5.43
CA GLN A 48 4.83 -7.90 4.36
C GLN A 48 5.62 -7.41 3.13
N PRO A 49 6.56 -8.20 2.58
CA PRO A 49 7.39 -7.75 1.47
C PRO A 49 6.52 -7.49 0.23
N PHE A 50 6.44 -6.24 -0.19
CA PHE A 50 5.82 -5.85 -1.46
C PHE A 50 6.66 -6.43 -2.61
N SER A 51 6.23 -7.55 -3.19
CA SER A 51 6.82 -8.06 -4.45
C SER A 51 6.57 -7.11 -5.63
N LEU A 52 5.53 -6.27 -5.56
CA LEU A 52 5.20 -5.26 -6.56
C LEU A 52 5.77 -3.89 -6.15
N LYS A 53 6.98 -3.57 -6.60
CA LYS A 53 7.52 -2.21 -6.44
C LYS A 53 6.89 -1.25 -7.46
N LEU A 54 6.67 0.00 -7.06
CA LEU A 54 6.25 1.08 -7.97
C LEU A 54 7.31 1.28 -9.06
N ASP A 55 6.86 1.17 -10.30
CA ASP A 55 7.55 1.58 -11.53
C ASP A 55 6.57 2.44 -12.35
N ARG A 56 7.08 3.22 -13.31
CA ARG A 56 6.30 4.06 -14.22
C ARG A 56 5.14 3.29 -14.85
N ASN A 57 5.33 1.99 -15.11
CA ASN A 57 4.35 1.15 -15.77
C ASN A 57 3.18 0.66 -14.92
N ASN A 58 3.28 0.64 -13.58
CA ASN A 58 2.33 -0.06 -12.70
C ASN A 58 1.66 0.84 -11.65
N TYR A 59 1.81 2.17 -11.76
CA TYR A 59 1.30 3.13 -10.79
C TYR A 59 -0.15 2.87 -10.34
N THR A 60 -1.08 2.59 -11.26
CA THR A 60 -2.48 2.36 -10.88
C THR A 60 -2.67 1.10 -10.04
N LEU A 61 -2.05 -0.02 -10.41
CA LEU A 61 -2.10 -1.26 -9.62
C LEU A 61 -1.43 -1.07 -8.25
N TRP A 62 -0.23 -0.47 -8.22
CA TRP A 62 0.48 -0.15 -6.97
C TRP A 62 -0.38 0.74 -6.06
N LYS A 63 -0.96 1.82 -6.60
CA LYS A 63 -1.83 2.74 -5.87
C LYS A 63 -3.06 2.03 -5.30
N THR A 64 -3.71 1.16 -6.09
CA THR A 64 -4.85 0.35 -5.64
C THR A 64 -4.46 -0.55 -4.47
N MET A 65 -3.33 -1.27 -4.57
CA MET A 65 -2.85 -2.16 -3.50
C MET A 65 -2.45 -1.39 -2.23
N VAL A 66 -1.66 -0.32 -2.36
CA VAL A 66 -1.24 0.52 -1.23
C VAL A 66 -2.45 1.16 -0.56
N SER A 67 -3.41 1.69 -1.34
CA SER A 67 -4.66 2.25 -0.82
C SER A 67 -5.49 1.21 -0.06
N ALA A 68 -5.56 -0.03 -0.54
CA ALA A 68 -6.28 -1.11 0.13
C ALA A 68 -5.63 -1.47 1.47
N ILE A 69 -4.30 -1.63 1.52
CA ILE A 69 -3.54 -1.93 2.75
C ILE A 69 -3.70 -0.80 3.77
N VAL A 70 -3.53 0.44 3.33
CA VAL A 70 -3.63 1.65 4.18
C VAL A 70 -5.05 1.85 4.71
N ARG A 71 -6.10 1.55 3.91
CA ARG A 71 -7.50 1.54 4.37
C ARG A 71 -7.75 0.42 5.38
N GLY A 72 -7.24 -0.79 5.14
CA GLY A 72 -7.39 -1.94 6.05
C GLY A 72 -6.84 -1.67 7.45
N HIS A 73 -5.70 -0.98 7.54
CA HIS A 73 -5.08 -0.58 8.81
C HIS A 73 -5.61 0.74 9.38
N ARG A 74 -6.61 1.39 8.75
CA ARG A 74 -7.16 2.71 9.11
C ARG A 74 -6.13 3.86 9.09
N LEU A 75 -5.05 3.70 8.33
CA LEU A 75 -3.92 4.64 8.25
C LEU A 75 -4.10 5.76 7.21
N HIS A 76 -5.19 5.73 6.44
CA HIS A 76 -5.43 6.65 5.31
C HIS A 76 -5.36 8.13 5.69
N GLY A 77 -5.84 8.51 6.88
CA GLY A 77 -5.74 9.89 7.37
C GLY A 77 -4.30 10.40 7.54
N TYR A 78 -3.37 9.52 7.90
CA TYR A 78 -1.93 9.86 8.03
C TYR A 78 -1.23 9.89 6.66
N LEU A 79 -1.62 8.99 5.74
CA LEU A 79 -1.10 8.98 4.37
C LEU A 79 -1.40 10.29 3.64
N THR A 80 -2.64 10.78 3.74
CA THR A 80 -3.13 11.99 3.06
C THR A 80 -2.82 13.28 3.85
N GLY A 81 -2.15 13.21 5.00
CA GLY A 81 -1.87 14.39 5.86
C GLY A 81 -3.10 14.99 6.57
N ALA A 82 -4.26 14.33 6.53
CA ALA A 82 -5.48 14.73 7.22
C ALA A 82 -5.44 14.50 8.75
N LYS A 83 -4.39 13.83 9.24
CA LYS A 83 -4.02 13.70 10.65
C LYS A 83 -2.53 13.91 10.80
N GLU A 84 -2.10 14.57 11.87
CA GLU A 84 -0.70 14.61 12.26
C GLU A 84 -0.18 13.17 12.43
N CYS A 85 0.94 12.86 11.77
CA CYS A 85 1.57 11.55 11.87
C CYS A 85 2.21 11.40 13.26
N PRO A 86 1.84 10.37 14.05
CA PRO A 86 2.58 10.05 15.26
C PRO A 86 4.04 9.73 14.90
N PRO A 87 5.05 10.09 15.73
CA PRO A 87 6.46 9.81 15.42
C PRO A 87 6.80 8.33 15.16
N GLU A 88 6.01 7.41 15.70
CA GLU A 88 6.13 5.96 15.47
C GLU A 88 5.65 5.52 14.08
N PHE A 89 4.92 6.37 13.36
CA PHE A 89 4.41 6.09 12.03
C PHE A 89 5.33 6.75 10.98
N LEU A 90 6.14 5.93 10.31
CA LEU A 90 7.01 6.33 9.18
C LEU A 90 6.45 5.86 7.82
N PRO A 91 5.27 6.35 7.39
CA PRO A 91 4.69 6.00 6.09
C PRO A 91 5.63 6.40 4.94
N LEU A 92 6.41 7.46 5.11
CA LEU A 92 7.37 7.94 4.12
C LEU A 92 8.45 6.88 3.80
N GLY A 93 9.08 6.30 4.83
CA GLY A 93 10.09 5.24 4.65
C GLY A 93 9.50 3.95 4.08
N TRP A 94 8.29 3.58 4.53
CA TRP A 94 7.58 2.42 3.97
C TRP A 94 7.19 2.64 2.50
N LEU A 95 6.69 3.82 2.13
CA LEU A 95 6.41 4.18 0.74
C LEU A 95 7.66 4.07 -0.12
N TYR A 96 8.78 4.71 0.26
CA TYR A 96 10.06 4.58 -0.47
C TYR A 96 10.51 3.12 -0.63
N SER A 97 10.32 2.26 0.39
CA SER A 97 10.66 0.82 0.30
C SER A 97 9.79 0.06 -0.72
N SER A 98 8.55 0.52 -0.93
CA SER A 98 7.59 -0.03 -1.91
C SER A 98 7.81 0.49 -3.33
N MET A 99 8.84 1.30 -3.56
CA MET A 99 9.14 1.93 -4.86
C MET A 99 10.43 1.37 -5.45
N THR A 100 10.58 1.47 -6.77
CA THR A 100 11.90 1.27 -7.42
C THR A 100 12.79 2.50 -7.22
N GLU A 101 14.11 2.30 -7.25
CA GLU A 101 15.10 3.35 -7.01
C GLU A 101 14.95 4.56 -7.95
N SER A 102 14.57 4.33 -9.21
CA SER A 102 14.30 5.39 -10.18
C SER A 102 13.13 6.29 -9.76
N ILE A 103 12.09 5.76 -9.10
CA ILE A 103 10.92 6.56 -8.67
C ILE A 103 11.20 7.17 -7.30
N ALA A 104 11.89 6.44 -6.42
CA ALA A 104 12.31 6.95 -5.12
C ALA A 104 13.25 8.16 -5.26
N THR A 105 14.14 8.18 -6.26
CA THR A 105 14.99 9.34 -6.58
C THR A 105 14.23 10.47 -7.27
N GLU A 106 13.29 10.16 -8.17
CA GLU A 106 12.47 11.17 -8.88
C GLU A 106 11.58 12.00 -7.93
N VAL A 107 11.16 11.44 -6.79
CA VAL A 107 10.35 12.14 -5.77
C VAL A 107 11.12 12.36 -4.45
N MET A 108 12.45 12.24 -4.49
CA MET A 108 13.33 12.52 -3.35
C MET A 108 13.33 14.03 -3.04
N GLY A 109 12.59 14.41 -2.00
CA GLY A 109 12.43 15.82 -1.62
C GLY A 109 11.16 16.11 -0.82
N SER A 110 10.16 15.22 -0.83
CA SER A 110 9.00 15.30 0.07
C SER A 110 9.42 15.11 1.53
N ALA A 111 9.04 16.05 2.40
CA ALA A 111 9.34 16.02 3.82
C ALA A 111 8.36 15.13 4.61
N SER A 112 7.18 14.84 4.05
CA SER A 112 6.17 13.98 4.67
C SER A 112 5.46 13.09 3.64
N SER A 113 4.77 12.04 4.12
CA SER A 113 3.88 11.24 3.26
C SER A 113 2.71 12.04 2.69
N GLY A 114 2.25 13.07 3.42
CA GLY A 114 1.18 13.97 2.99
C GLY A 114 1.58 14.86 1.82
N GLU A 115 2.88 15.07 1.58
CA GLU A 115 3.42 15.70 0.38
C GLU A 115 3.74 14.67 -0.72
N LEU A 116 4.35 13.54 -0.34
CA LEU A 116 4.73 12.49 -1.29
C LEU A 116 3.53 11.89 -2.03
N TRP A 117 2.43 11.65 -1.33
CA TRP A 117 1.27 10.97 -1.93
C TRP A 117 0.57 11.82 -3.01
N PRO A 118 0.25 13.11 -2.79
CA PRO A 118 -0.20 14.01 -3.86
C PRO A 118 0.84 14.25 -4.95
N ALA A 119 2.14 14.32 -4.62
CA ALA A 119 3.19 14.48 -5.62
C ALA A 119 3.22 13.30 -6.61
N LEU A 120 3.13 12.06 -6.12
CA LEU A 120 3.02 10.85 -6.93
C LEU A 120 1.74 10.82 -7.79
N GLU A 121 0.63 11.31 -7.24
CA GLU A 121 -0.64 11.46 -7.97
C GLU A 121 -0.57 12.52 -9.08
N SER A 122 0.16 13.62 -8.87
CA SER A 122 0.42 14.61 -9.92
C SER A 122 1.33 14.05 -11.03
N LEU A 123 2.44 13.42 -10.65
CA LEU A 123 3.45 12.89 -11.59
C LEU A 123 2.91 11.74 -12.44
N TYR A 124 2.28 10.74 -11.82
CA TYR A 124 1.80 9.55 -12.52
C TYR A 124 0.30 9.56 -12.83
N GLY A 125 -0.49 10.51 -12.32
CA GLY A 125 -1.91 10.64 -12.66
C GLY A 125 -2.14 10.89 -14.14
N ALA A 126 -1.44 11.86 -14.73
CA ALA A 126 -1.53 12.14 -16.17
C ALA A 126 -1.03 10.96 -17.03
N TYR A 127 0.12 10.37 -16.66
CA TYR A 127 0.69 9.22 -17.36
C TYR A 127 -0.21 7.97 -17.31
N SER A 128 -0.72 7.63 -16.12
CA SER A 128 -1.62 6.50 -15.93
C SER A 128 -2.94 6.69 -16.69
N LYS A 129 -3.47 7.92 -16.74
CA LYS A 129 -4.64 8.25 -17.55
C LYS A 129 -4.37 8.06 -19.05
N SER A 130 -3.28 8.63 -19.57
CA SER A 130 -2.88 8.42 -20.97
C SER A 130 -2.79 6.93 -21.29
N LYS A 131 -2.13 6.13 -20.43
CA LYS A 131 -1.99 4.69 -20.60
C LYS A 131 -3.33 3.93 -20.59
N MET A 132 -4.32 4.38 -19.81
CA MET A 132 -5.68 3.83 -19.85
C MET A 132 -6.39 4.17 -21.17
N ASP A 133 -6.28 5.42 -21.64
CA ASP A 133 -6.86 5.86 -22.91
C ASP A 133 -6.18 5.18 -24.13
N ASP A 134 -4.86 4.95 -24.06
CA ASP A 134 -4.10 4.13 -25.03
C ASP A 134 -4.60 2.67 -25.01
N THR A 135 -4.79 2.08 -23.82
CA THR A 135 -5.30 0.71 -23.67
C THR A 135 -6.74 0.57 -24.21
N ARG A 136 -7.60 1.56 -23.96
CA ARG A 136 -8.95 1.67 -24.54
C ARG A 136 -8.89 1.75 -26.07
N THR A 137 -7.94 2.49 -26.61
CA THR A 137 -7.69 2.60 -28.07
C THR A 137 -7.22 1.26 -28.66
N LEU A 138 -6.34 0.52 -27.98
CA LEU A 138 -5.90 -0.82 -28.39
C LEU A 138 -7.06 -1.82 -28.44
N ILE A 139 -7.96 -1.81 -27.45
CA ILE A 139 -9.17 -2.64 -27.45
C ILE A 139 -10.06 -2.38 -28.68
N GLN A 140 -10.13 -1.14 -29.17
CA GLN A 140 -10.97 -0.76 -30.31
C GLN A 140 -10.28 -1.00 -31.67
N THR A 141 -8.98 -0.76 -31.76
CA THR A 141 -8.23 -0.76 -33.04
C THR A 141 -7.66 -2.11 -33.42
N VAL A 142 -7.28 -2.97 -32.45
CA VAL A 142 -6.58 -4.22 -32.76
C VAL A 142 -7.55 -5.28 -33.30
N ARG A 143 -7.17 -5.84 -34.46
CA ARG A 143 -7.83 -6.94 -35.19
C ARG A 143 -7.00 -8.23 -35.05
N LYS A 144 -7.60 -9.40 -35.27
CA LYS A 144 -6.94 -10.71 -35.19
C LYS A 144 -5.77 -10.81 -36.19
N GLY A 145 -6.06 -10.66 -37.48
CA GLY A 145 -5.09 -10.80 -38.55
C GLY A 145 -4.35 -12.15 -38.51
N SER A 146 -3.02 -12.12 -38.50
CA SER A 146 -2.19 -13.33 -38.48
C SER A 146 -2.11 -14.03 -37.11
N THR A 147 -2.66 -13.44 -36.05
CA THR A 147 -2.57 -13.98 -34.68
C THR A 147 -3.59 -15.10 -34.47
N PRO A 148 -3.29 -16.18 -33.73
CA PRO A 148 -4.30 -17.17 -33.38
C PRO A 148 -5.49 -16.56 -32.63
N MET A 149 -6.70 -17.04 -32.96
CA MET A 149 -7.97 -16.56 -32.38
C MET A 149 -7.98 -16.54 -30.85
N THR A 150 -7.50 -17.61 -30.21
CA THR A 150 -7.42 -17.72 -28.75
C THR A 150 -6.47 -16.70 -28.13
N GLU A 151 -5.33 -16.41 -28.77
CA GLU A 151 -4.36 -15.42 -28.30
C GLU A 151 -4.90 -13.99 -28.47
N TYR A 152 -5.61 -13.72 -29.57
CA TYR A 152 -6.30 -12.45 -29.79
C TYR A 152 -7.35 -12.15 -28.71
N LEU A 153 -8.24 -13.12 -28.41
CA LEU A 153 -9.24 -12.97 -27.35
C LEU A 153 -8.58 -12.82 -25.97
N ARG A 154 -7.56 -13.63 -25.67
CA ARG A 154 -6.79 -13.54 -24.42
C ARG A 154 -6.13 -12.16 -24.25
N GLN A 155 -5.57 -11.59 -25.32
CA GLN A 155 -4.94 -10.29 -25.30
C GLN A 155 -5.97 -9.16 -25.07
N LYS A 156 -7.11 -9.16 -25.78
CA LYS A 156 -8.18 -8.18 -25.54
C LYS A 156 -8.77 -8.28 -24.14
N LYS A 157 -8.91 -9.50 -23.60
CA LYS A 157 -9.33 -9.72 -22.21
C LYS A 157 -8.33 -9.14 -21.21
N ASN A 158 -7.04 -9.38 -21.38
CA ASN A 158 -5.98 -8.83 -20.51
C ASN A 158 -6.02 -7.29 -20.47
N TRP A 159 -6.26 -6.61 -21.60
CA TRP A 159 -6.47 -5.15 -21.61
C TRP A 159 -7.71 -4.71 -20.81
N ALA A 160 -8.83 -5.42 -20.94
CA ALA A 160 -10.04 -5.13 -20.16
C ALA A 160 -9.85 -5.39 -18.65
N ASP A 161 -9.16 -6.48 -18.29
CA ASP A 161 -8.81 -6.83 -16.91
C ASP A 161 -7.87 -5.77 -16.30
N MET A 162 -6.86 -5.28 -17.04
CA MET A 162 -5.99 -4.19 -16.60
C MET A 162 -6.76 -2.88 -16.38
N LEU A 163 -7.73 -2.55 -17.24
CA LEU A 163 -8.60 -1.38 -17.07
C LEU A 163 -9.53 -1.53 -15.85
N ALA A 164 -10.05 -2.73 -15.60
CA ALA A 164 -10.85 -3.01 -14.41
C ALA A 164 -10.03 -2.88 -13.10
N ILE A 165 -8.79 -3.39 -13.09
CA ILE A 165 -7.83 -3.22 -11.98
C ILE A 165 -7.45 -1.75 -11.77
N ALA A 166 -7.38 -0.97 -12.86
CA ALA A 166 -7.09 0.45 -12.84
C ALA A 166 -8.27 1.32 -12.33
N GLY A 167 -9.47 0.74 -12.20
CA GLY A 167 -10.67 1.42 -11.69
C GLY A 167 -11.58 2.03 -12.76
N ASP A 168 -11.28 1.86 -14.05
CA ASP A 168 -12.12 2.27 -15.19
C ASP A 168 -12.48 1.01 -16.04
N PRO A 169 -13.35 0.11 -15.53
CA PRO A 169 -13.63 -1.17 -16.15
C PRO A 169 -14.26 -1.02 -17.53
N TYR A 170 -13.70 -1.70 -18.54
CA TYR A 170 -14.26 -1.70 -19.88
C TYR A 170 -15.58 -2.50 -19.93
N PRO A 171 -16.70 -1.95 -20.41
CA PRO A 171 -17.98 -2.66 -20.40
C PRO A 171 -17.97 -3.94 -21.24
N GLU A 172 -18.39 -5.05 -20.63
CA GLU A 172 -18.38 -6.39 -21.24
C GLU A 172 -19.07 -6.45 -22.61
N ALA A 173 -20.27 -5.87 -22.73
CA ALA A 173 -21.01 -5.85 -23.99
C ALA A 173 -20.23 -5.15 -25.12
N HIS A 174 -19.51 -4.07 -24.82
CA HIS A 174 -18.65 -3.41 -25.79
C HIS A 174 -17.38 -4.23 -26.08
N LEU A 175 -16.86 -4.97 -25.11
CA LEU A 175 -15.69 -5.84 -25.31
C LEU A 175 -16.02 -6.98 -26.27
N VAL A 176 -17.14 -7.67 -26.04
CA VAL A 176 -17.67 -8.73 -26.91
C VAL A 176 -17.82 -8.24 -28.35
N VAL A 177 -18.51 -7.11 -28.56
CA VAL A 177 -18.69 -6.53 -29.91
C VAL A 177 -17.34 -6.16 -30.55
N ASN A 178 -16.39 -5.59 -29.79
CA ASN A 178 -15.05 -5.24 -30.32
C ASN A 178 -14.16 -6.47 -30.60
N MET A 179 -14.37 -7.58 -29.89
CA MET A 179 -13.71 -8.86 -30.16
C MET A 179 -14.27 -9.46 -31.46
N LEU A 180 -15.60 -9.64 -31.54
CA LEU A 180 -16.28 -10.24 -32.69
C LEU A 180 -16.07 -9.44 -33.98
N SER A 181 -16.19 -8.11 -33.92
CA SER A 181 -15.91 -7.21 -35.05
C SER A 181 -14.44 -7.23 -35.51
N GLY A 182 -13.54 -7.80 -34.70
CA GLY A 182 -12.11 -7.84 -34.98
C GLY A 182 -11.60 -9.15 -35.54
N LEU A 183 -12.50 -10.11 -35.79
CA LEU A 183 -12.16 -11.41 -36.35
C LEU A 183 -12.11 -11.36 -37.88
N ASP A 184 -11.30 -12.24 -38.46
CA ASP A 184 -11.21 -12.40 -39.90
C ASP A 184 -12.42 -13.16 -40.46
N ALA A 185 -12.63 -13.06 -41.78
CA ALA A 185 -13.82 -13.57 -42.47
C ALA A 185 -14.12 -15.07 -42.22
N GLU A 186 -13.08 -15.86 -41.90
CA GLU A 186 -13.18 -17.28 -41.58
C GLU A 186 -14.05 -17.59 -40.33
N TYR A 187 -14.22 -16.63 -39.41
CA TYR A 187 -15.05 -16.80 -38.20
C TYR A 187 -16.46 -16.21 -38.32
N LEU A 188 -16.83 -15.57 -39.44
CA LEU A 188 -18.12 -14.87 -39.55
C LEU A 188 -19.34 -15.77 -39.29
N SER A 189 -19.27 -17.04 -39.70
CA SER A 189 -20.33 -18.04 -39.44
C SER A 189 -20.51 -18.35 -37.95
N ILE A 190 -19.44 -18.24 -37.16
CA ILE A 190 -19.43 -18.41 -35.70
C ILE A 190 -19.89 -17.11 -35.04
N VAL A 191 -19.41 -15.94 -35.50
CA VAL A 191 -19.86 -14.61 -35.04
C VAL A 191 -21.38 -14.49 -35.12
N VAL A 192 -21.98 -14.78 -36.28
CA VAL A 192 -23.44 -14.66 -36.48
C VAL A 192 -24.22 -15.60 -35.54
N GLN A 193 -23.71 -16.81 -35.28
CA GLN A 193 -24.34 -17.74 -34.32
C GLN A 193 -24.26 -17.26 -32.86
N ILE A 194 -23.22 -16.49 -32.53
CA ILE A 194 -22.99 -15.93 -31.21
C ILE A 194 -23.80 -14.63 -31.02
N GLU A 195 -23.85 -13.75 -32.01
CA GLU A 195 -24.66 -12.52 -31.99
C GLU A 195 -26.17 -12.81 -32.01
N ALA A 196 -26.58 -13.94 -32.60
CA ALA A 196 -27.96 -14.42 -32.52
C ALA A 196 -28.40 -14.83 -31.10
N ARG A 197 -27.48 -14.97 -30.14
CA ARG A 197 -27.81 -15.24 -28.73
C ARG A 197 -28.04 -13.93 -27.99
N ALA A 198 -29.24 -13.76 -27.43
CA ALA A 198 -29.67 -12.51 -26.79
C ALA A 198 -28.89 -12.08 -25.53
N LYS A 199 -28.00 -12.94 -25.00
CA LYS A 199 -27.07 -12.65 -23.90
C LYS A 199 -25.79 -13.46 -24.08
N THR A 200 -24.79 -12.87 -24.73
CA THR A 200 -23.45 -13.46 -24.84
C THR A 200 -22.54 -12.85 -23.78
N THR A 201 -22.09 -13.68 -22.85
CA THR A 201 -21.08 -13.35 -21.83
C THR A 201 -19.69 -13.67 -22.42
N TRP A 202 -18.63 -12.98 -22.04
CA TRP A 202 -17.24 -13.31 -22.46
C TRP A 202 -16.76 -14.69 -21.97
N GLN A 203 -17.57 -15.39 -21.16
CA GLN A 203 -17.33 -16.75 -20.69
C GLN A 203 -17.79 -17.80 -21.72
N GLU A 204 -18.57 -17.39 -22.73
CA GLU A 204 -19.07 -18.23 -23.82
C GLU A 204 -18.30 -18.01 -25.14
N LEU A 205 -17.23 -17.19 -25.11
CA LEU A 205 -16.29 -16.90 -26.21
C LEU A 205 -14.96 -17.64 -26.03
#